data_AF-A0A930TS54-F1
#
_entry.id   AF-A0A930TS54-F1
#
_cell.length_a   1.000
_cell.length_b   1.000
_cell.length_c   1.000
_cell.angle_alpha   90.00
_cell.angle_beta   90.00
_cell.angle_gamma   90.00
#
_symmetry.space_group_name_H-M   'P 1'
#
loop_
_entity.id
_entity.type
_entity.pdbx_description
1 polymer ?
#
loop_
_entity_poly.entity_id
_entity_poly.type
_entity_poly.pdbx_seq_one_letter_code
_entity_poly.pdbx_strand_id
1 'polypeptide(L)'
;MVINTAEQLLNVATKAVPYLVIVGGDQQMWSPGLVEQLHWVKGAYRSTILALTDHHAPSWLPQEENPGFDGFLVKPLSSDVLSSVIESARVRHNYAVCPEAV
;
A
#
# COMPACT_ATOMS: atom_id res chain seq x y z
N MET A 1 2.85 -7.71 10.09
CA MET A 1 4.01 -7.07 10.75
C MET A 1 3.73 -5.58 10.85
N VAL A 2 4.03 -4.95 11.98
CA VAL A 2 3.88 -3.50 12.17
C VAL A 2 5.25 -2.85 11.98
N ILE A 3 5.30 -1.77 11.21
CA ILE A 3 6.52 -1.01 10.93
C ILE A 3 6.29 0.44 11.32
N ASN A 4 7.21 1.01 12.08
CA ASN A 4 7.04 2.36 12.65
C ASN A 4 7.90 3.42 11.94
N THR A 5 8.81 3.01 11.04
CA THR A 5 9.66 3.94 10.29
C THR A 5 9.75 3.57 8.81
N ALA A 6 9.90 4.58 7.96
CA ALA A 6 10.11 4.42 6.52
C ALA A 6 11.34 3.54 6.21
N GLU A 7 12.46 3.76 6.91
CA GLU A 7 13.69 2.98 6.73
C GLU A 7 13.51 1.49 7.02
N GLN A 8 12.78 1.14 8.09
CA GLN A 8 12.47 -0.24 8.41
C GLN A 8 11.60 -0.88 7.32
N LEU A 9 10.65 -0.13 6.77
CA LEU A 9 9.78 -0.61 5.70
C LEU A 9 10.58 -0.91 4.43
N LEU A 10 11.48 -0.01 4.03
CA LEU A 10 12.34 -0.22 2.86
C LEU A 10 13.30 -1.39 3.06
N ASN A 11 13.89 -1.54 4.25
CA ASN A 11 14.76 -2.67 4.57
C ASN A 11 14.03 -4.02 4.53
N VAL A 12 12.74 -4.05 4.85
CA VAL A 12 11.92 -5.26 4.74
C VAL A 12 11.54 -5.49 3.29
N ALA A 13 11.03 -4.45 2.61
CA ALA A 13 10.52 -4.55 1.25
C ALA A 13 11.61 -4.97 0.24
N THR A 14 12.87 -4.60 0.49
CA THR A 14 14.03 -5.03 -0.30
C THR A 14 14.41 -6.50 -0.07
N LYS A 15 14.11 -7.06 1.10
CA LYS A 15 14.41 -8.47 1.42
C LYS A 15 13.28 -9.42 0.99
N ALA A 16 12.04 -8.95 1.07
CA ALA A 16 10.85 -9.68 0.65
C ALA A 16 9.79 -8.68 0.22
N VAL A 17 9.32 -8.81 -1.03
CA VAL A 17 8.32 -7.89 -1.58
C VAL A 17 6.97 -8.16 -0.89
N PRO A 18 6.41 -7.19 -0.14
CA PRO A 18 5.12 -7.37 0.51
C PRO A 18 4.00 -7.36 -0.53
N TYR A 19 3.00 -8.24 -0.40
CA TYR A 19 1.81 -8.20 -1.26
C TYR A 19 0.89 -7.01 -0.91
N LEU A 20 0.91 -6.55 0.34
CA LEU A 20 0.10 -5.45 0.85
C LEU A 20 0.91 -4.58 1.81
N VAL A 21 0.83 -3.26 1.61
CA VAL A 21 1.33 -2.24 2.52
C VAL A 21 0.17 -1.33 2.89
N ILE A 22 -0.10 -1.17 4.19
CA ILE A 22 -1.09 -0.23 4.71
C ILE A 22 -0.32 0.87 5.44
N VAL A 23 -0.41 2.10 4.94
CA VAL A 23 0.24 3.26 5.54
C VAL A 23 -0.79 3.99 6.39
N GLY A 24 -0.63 3.93 7.71
CA GLY A 24 -1.48 4.67 8.65
C GLY A 24 -0.98 6.09 8.88
N GLY A 25 -1.91 7.04 9.08
CA GLY A 25 -1.62 8.41 9.45
C GLY A 25 -2.52 9.40 8.72
N ASP A 26 -2.27 10.69 8.94
CA ASP A 26 -2.95 11.75 8.20
C ASP A 26 -2.24 12.04 6.87
N GLN A 27 -2.95 12.63 5.91
CA GLN A 27 -2.44 12.99 4.58
C GLN A 27 -1.11 13.77 4.64
N GLN A 28 -0.93 14.64 5.65
CA GLN A 28 0.30 15.41 5.85
C GLN A 28 1.51 14.56 6.29
N MET A 29 1.28 13.37 6.83
CA MET A 29 2.34 12.46 7.29
C MET A 29 2.78 11.48 6.20
N TRP A 30 1.99 11.31 5.14
CA TRP A 30 2.35 10.44 4.03
C TRP A 30 3.36 11.14 3.15
N SER A 31 4.65 10.86 3.35
CA SER A 31 5.68 11.45 2.49
C SER A 31 5.54 10.87 1.07
N PRO A 32 5.38 11.71 0.03
CA PRO A 32 5.31 11.25 -1.36
C PRO A 32 6.53 10.39 -1.73
N GLY A 33 7.71 10.76 -1.21
CA GLY A 33 8.95 10.02 -1.43
C GLY A 33 8.94 8.59 -0.90
N LEU A 34 8.18 8.28 0.17
CA LEU A 34 8.07 6.90 0.65
C LEU A 34 7.27 6.03 -0.32
N VAL A 35 6.16 6.54 -0.85
CA VAL A 35 5.31 5.80 -1.79
C VAL A 35 6.03 5.59 -3.11
N GLU A 36 6.73 6.60 -3.61
CA GLU A 36 7.61 6.47 -4.77
C GLU A 36 8.69 5.41 -4.55
N GLN A 37 9.41 5.46 -3.42
CA GLN A 37 10.44 4.46 -3.10
C GLN A 37 9.86 3.04 -3.00
N LEU A 38 8.65 2.88 -2.47
CA LEU A 38 7.96 1.60 -2.46
C LEU A 38 7.64 1.11 -3.87
N HIS A 39 7.22 1.99 -4.79
CA HIS A 39 7.04 1.64 -6.20
C HIS A 39 8.35 1.26 -6.88
N TRP A 40 9.45 1.93 -6.56
CA TRP A 40 10.78 1.56 -7.03
C TRP A 40 11.20 0.17 -6.56
N VAL A 41 11.01 -0.14 -5.29
CA VAL A 41 11.33 -1.47 -4.72
C VAL A 41 10.41 -2.56 -5.27
N LYS A 42 9.16 -2.22 -5.54
CA LYS A 42 8.12 -3.11 -6.07
C LYS A 42 8.47 -3.67 -7.46
N GLY A 43 9.17 -2.92 -8.32
CA GLY A 43 9.60 -3.39 -9.64
C GLY A 43 8.45 -4.01 -10.46
N ALA A 44 8.63 -5.21 -11.00
CA ALA A 44 7.59 -5.95 -11.74
C ALA A 44 6.49 -6.59 -10.86
N TYR A 45 6.70 -6.66 -9.55
CA TYR A 45 5.78 -7.32 -8.62
C TYR A 45 4.63 -6.37 -8.27
N ARG A 46 3.37 -6.83 -8.24
CA ARG A 46 2.24 -5.93 -7.91
C ARG A 46 1.93 -5.91 -6.40
N SER A 47 2.78 -5.25 -5.60
CA SER A 47 2.40 -4.85 -4.23
C SER A 47 1.22 -3.87 -4.25
N THR A 48 0.24 -4.07 -3.37
CA THR A 48 -0.88 -3.15 -3.18
C THR A 48 -0.52 -2.18 -2.04
N ILE A 49 -0.59 -0.87 -2.27
CA ILE A 49 -0.27 0.17 -1.29
C ILE A 49 -1.55 0.95 -0.99
N LEU A 50 -2.06 0.83 0.23
CA LEU A 50 -3.29 1.51 0.68
C LEU A 50 -2.97 2.50 1.78
N ALA A 51 -3.66 3.63 1.74
CA ALA A 51 -3.60 4.63 2.81
C ALA A 51 -4.72 4.37 3.83
N LEU A 52 -4.41 4.37 5.12
CA LEU A 52 -5.37 4.21 6.22
C LEU A 52 -5.56 5.53 6.94
N THR A 53 -6.77 6.08 6.86
CA THR A 53 -7.12 7.40 7.40
C THR A 53 -8.28 7.33 8.39
N ASP A 54 -8.39 8.36 9.23
CA ASP A 54 -9.53 8.63 10.11
C ASP A 54 -10.61 9.50 9.41
N HIS A 55 -10.34 9.99 8.19
CA HIS A 55 -11.27 10.84 7.45
C HIS A 55 -12.38 10.02 6.80
N HIS A 56 -13.64 10.37 7.07
CA HIS A 56 -14.83 9.66 6.55
C HIS A 56 -15.09 9.87 5.04
N ALA A 57 -14.41 10.82 4.41
CA ALA A 57 -14.47 11.08 2.98
C ALA A 57 -13.04 11.31 2.45
N PRO A 58 -12.19 10.27 2.38
CA PRO A 58 -10.86 10.42 1.81
C PRO A 58 -11.00 10.69 0.31
N SER A 59 -10.66 11.91 -0.07
CA SER A 59 -10.38 12.26 -1.44
C SER A 59 -9.00 12.89 -1.47
N TRP A 60 -8.27 12.67 -2.55
CA TRP A 60 -7.26 13.64 -2.94
C TRP A 60 -8.01 14.95 -3.19
N LEU A 61 -7.69 16.01 -2.43
CA LEU A 61 -8.25 17.32 -2.74
C LEU A 61 -7.95 17.63 -4.21
N PRO A 62 -8.75 18.43 -4.93
CA PRO A 62 -8.49 18.74 -6.34
C PRO A 62 -7.10 19.33 -6.63
N GLN A 63 -6.37 19.75 -5.60
CA GLN A 63 -5.02 20.32 -5.63
C GLN A 63 -3.94 19.32 -5.19
N GLU A 64 -4.30 18.12 -4.74
CA GLU A 64 -3.39 17.06 -4.31
C GLU A 64 -3.31 16.00 -5.41
N GLU A 65 -2.13 15.79 -5.99
CA GLU A 65 -1.88 14.64 -6.85
C GLU A 65 -1.85 13.37 -6.01
N ASN A 66 -2.43 12.27 -6.52
CA ASN A 66 -2.32 10.97 -5.86
C ASN A 66 -0.83 10.62 -5.72
N PRO A 67 -0.28 10.48 -4.50
CA PRO A 67 1.14 10.18 -4.28
C PRO A 67 1.53 8.75 -4.69
N GLY A 68 0.63 8.01 -5.34
CA GLY A 68 0.85 6.67 -5.85
C GLY A 68 0.16 5.57 -5.04
N PHE A 69 -0.82 5.89 -4.19
CA PHE A 69 -1.60 4.86 -3.50
C PHE A 69 -2.59 4.19 -4.47
N ASP A 70 -2.81 2.89 -4.27
CA ASP A 70 -3.80 2.09 -5.00
C ASP A 70 -5.23 2.32 -4.46
N GLY A 71 -5.37 2.93 -3.28
CA GLY A 71 -6.66 3.23 -2.66
C GLY A 71 -6.58 3.62 -1.18
N PHE A 72 -7.75 3.71 -0.55
CA PHE A 72 -7.92 4.13 0.84
C PHE A 72 -8.68 3.11 1.67
N LEU A 73 -8.37 3.09 2.96
CA LEU A 73 -9.12 2.46 4.03
C LEU A 73 -9.47 3.54 5.05
N VAL A 74 -10.71 3.49 5.54
CA VAL A 74 -11.23 4.45 6.52
C VAL A 74 -11.46 3.72 7.83
N LYS A 75 -10.99 4.30 8.94
CA LYS A 75 -11.25 3.78 10.27
C LYS A 75 -12.69 4.12 10.74
N PRO A 76 -13.31 3.28 11.57
CA PRO A 76 -12.81 1.98 12.03
C PRO A 76 -12.91 0.90 10.94
N LEU A 77 -11.87 0.07 10.83
CA LEU A 77 -11.85 -1.09 9.92
C LEU A 77 -12.48 -2.30 10.59
N SER A 78 -13.47 -2.90 9.95
CA SER A 78 -13.96 -4.22 10.38
C SER A 78 -12.96 -5.31 10.00
N SER A 79 -12.97 -6.40 10.77
CA SER A 79 -12.14 -7.58 10.47
C SER A 79 -12.44 -8.12 9.07
N ASP A 80 -13.71 -8.13 8.66
CA ASP A 80 -14.13 -8.67 7.36
C ASP A 80 -13.58 -7.85 6.18
N VAL A 81 -13.54 -6.52 6.33
CA VAL A 81 -12.94 -5.62 5.33
C VAL A 81 -11.44 -5.87 5.24
N LEU A 82 -10.76 -5.95 6.38
CA LEU A 82 -9.32 -6.22 6.41
C LEU A 82 -8.98 -7.58 5.78
N SER A 83 -9.73 -8.64 6.12
CA SER A 83 -9.57 -9.97 5.54
C SER A 83 -9.79 -9.97 4.03
N SER A 84 -10.83 -9.28 3.54
CA SER A 84 -11.11 -9.16 2.10
C SER A 84 -9.99 -8.44 1.35
N VAL A 85 -9.44 -7.38 1.92
CA VAL A 85 -8.32 -6.62 1.34
C VAL A 85 -7.05 -7.47 1.30
N ILE A 86 -6.74 -8.20 2.37
CA ILE A 86 -5.58 -9.09 2.44
C ILE A 86 -5.67 -10.16 1.34
N GLU A 87 -6.82 -10.84 1.22
CA GLU A 87 -6.99 -11.87 0.19
C GLU A 87 -6.91 -11.29 -1.22
N SER A 88 -7.55 -10.14 -1.47
CA SER A 88 -7.48 -9.47 -2.77
C SER A 88 -6.05 -9.09 -3.14
N ALA A 89 -5.28 -8.53 -2.21
CA ALA A 89 -3.90 -8.14 -2.44
C ALA A 89 -2.99 -9.36 -2.68
N ARG A 90 -3.17 -10.44 -1.92
CA ARG A 90 -2.45 -11.71 -2.09
C ARG A 90 -2.71 -12.31 -3.47
N VAL A 91 -3.98 -12.38 -3.88
CA VAL A 91 -4.38 -12.88 -5.20
C VAL A 91 -3.74 -12.05 -6.31
N ARG A 92 -3.88 -10.72 -6.26
CA ARG A 92 -3.29 -9.81 -7.25
C ARG A 92 -1.76 -9.95 -7.33
N HIS A 93 -1.08 -10.08 -6.19
CA HIS A 93 0.36 -10.27 -6.14
C HIS A 93 0.78 -11.57 -6.82
N ASN A 94 0.10 -12.69 -6.54
CA ASN A 94 0.42 -13.99 -7.13
C ASN A 94 0.20 -14.03 -8.65
N TYR A 95 -0.83 -13.38 -9.17
CA TYR A 95 -1.07 -13.31 -10.61
C TYR A 95 -0.08 -12.41 -11.35
N ALA A 96 0.54 -11.43 -10.67
CA ALA A 96 1.58 -10.59 -11.27
C ALA A 96 2.93 -11.29 -11.41
N VAL A 97 3.15 -12.38 -10.65
CA VAL A 97 4.41 -13.14 -10.63
C VAL A 97 4.49 -14.16 -11.78
N CYS A 98 3.36 -14.45 -12.44
CA CYS A 98 3.31 -15.31 -13.62
C CYS A 98 3.12 -14.49 -14.90
N PRO A 99 4.18 -14.00 -15.58
CA PRO A 99 4.07 -13.79 -17.00
C PRO A 99 3.92 -15.18 -17.64
N GLU A 100 2.94 -15.33 -18.53
CA GLU A 100 2.78 -16.51 -19.36
C GLU A 100 4.14 -16.93 -19.94
N ALA A 101 4.57 -18.16 -19.61
CA ALA A 101 5.52 -18.87 -20.43
C ALA A 101 4.77 -19.31 -21.70
N VAL A 102 4.80 -18.46 -22.72
CA VAL A 102 4.44 -18.83 -24.10
C VAL A 102 5.52 -18.30 -25.04
#